data_AF-D4V8F4-F1
#
_entry.id   AF-D4V8F4-F1
#
_cell.length_a   1.000
_cell.length_b   1.000
_cell.length_c   1.000
_cell.angle_alpha   90.00
_cell.angle_beta   90.00
_cell.angle_gamma   90.00
#
_symmetry.space_group_name_H-M   'P 1'
#
loop_
_entity.id
_entity.type
_entity.pdbx_description
1 polymer ?
#
loop_
_entity_poly.entity_id
_entity_poly.type
_entity_poly.pdbx_seq_one_letter_code
_entity_poly.pdbx_strand_id
1 'polypeptide(L)'
;MKNTVICLLLFGISLTASAQEKVETVSMRYETQNDMPLFYQKMKENLTYPMAWGNSSIRNFEKWREEARKTLLDCMLPAPPATAFDKEVIDTEQRNGYRAEKILFSVSEYSRVPAYLLVPAGNGPFPAVLLLHDHGAHFSIGKEKMVRPFGVEASVLADADDWAEKCYDKQYVGDYLASHGYVVLAVDALFWGERGRKEGVRYDSQQALAANMLQMGMSWGALIAWDDIRSAEFLASLPMVHKDKIGTMGFSMGAHRAWMVSAATDVVKAGAAVCWMNTTDSLMTLTNNQNKGGSAYSMIIPGIRNWMDYPHVASIACPKPMLFINGLRDKLFPVKGVESAFSTMQDVWKSQSVENLLTTKFYDLPHFCSKEIQDDILEFFNQNLK
;
A
#
# COMPACT_ATOMS: atom_id res chain seq x y z
N MET A 1 32.58 59.89 87.53
CA MET A 1 33.91 59.63 86.95
C MET A 1 33.69 58.76 85.72
N LYS A 2 33.55 59.34 84.52
CA LYS A 2 34.61 59.45 83.51
C LYS A 2 35.51 58.21 83.47
N ASN A 3 35.34 57.36 82.46
CA ASN A 3 36.40 57.10 81.48
C ASN A 3 35.87 56.38 80.23
N THR A 4 35.97 57.13 79.14
CA THR A 4 35.97 56.70 77.74
C THR A 4 37.15 55.78 77.47
N VAL A 5 36.94 54.67 76.75
CA VAL A 5 37.99 54.02 75.96
C VAL A 5 37.44 53.71 74.57
N ILE A 6 38.17 54.21 73.58
CA ILE A 6 37.98 54.14 72.14
C ILE A 6 38.83 52.99 71.57
N CYS A 7 38.48 52.54 70.36
CA CYS A 7 39.22 51.68 69.43
C CYS A 7 39.13 50.16 69.68
N LEU A 8 39.02 49.29 68.68
CA LEU A 8 39.38 49.41 67.26
C LEU A 8 38.54 48.39 66.45
N LEU A 9 37.94 48.85 65.34
CA LEU A 9 37.27 48.02 64.34
C LEU A 9 38.30 47.17 63.60
N LEU A 10 38.15 45.84 63.63
CA LEU A 10 38.78 44.93 62.69
C LEU A 10 37.70 44.29 61.83
N PHE A 11 37.67 44.73 60.56
CA PHE A 11 36.88 44.14 59.49
C PHE A 11 37.32 42.70 59.25
N GLY A 12 36.57 41.73 59.78
CA GLY A 12 36.66 40.35 59.33
C GLY A 12 35.93 40.21 57.99
N ILE A 13 36.69 40.15 56.90
CA ILE A 13 36.16 39.77 55.58
C ILE A 13 35.81 38.29 55.64
N SER A 14 34.55 37.98 55.92
CA SER A 14 33.98 36.65 55.74
C SER A 14 33.83 36.36 54.25
N LEU A 15 34.85 35.73 53.66
CA LEU A 15 34.76 35.08 52.35
C LEU A 15 33.78 33.91 52.47
N THR A 16 32.51 34.17 52.18
CA THR A 16 31.55 33.11 51.88
C THR A 16 31.88 32.60 50.50
N ALA A 17 32.60 31.48 50.43
CA ALA A 17 32.73 30.72 49.20
C ALA A 17 31.34 30.14 48.88
N SER A 18 30.57 30.84 48.04
CA SER A 18 29.40 30.24 47.41
C SER A 18 29.93 29.15 46.48
N ALA A 19 29.85 27.90 46.92
CA ALA A 19 29.93 26.76 46.02
C ALA A 19 28.72 26.85 45.10
N GLN A 20 28.90 27.55 43.97
CA GLN A 20 27.99 27.47 42.85
C GLN A 20 28.14 26.05 42.33
N GLU A 21 27.21 25.16 42.72
CA GLU A 21 27.00 23.92 41.99
C GLU A 21 26.78 24.32 40.53
N LYS A 22 27.83 24.17 39.72
CA LYS A 22 27.66 24.04 38.28
C LYS A 22 26.85 22.76 38.12
N VAL A 23 25.54 22.93 38.04
CA VAL A 23 24.70 21.97 37.33
C VAL A 23 25.27 21.98 35.92
N GLU A 24 26.16 21.04 35.62
CA GLU A 24 26.44 20.66 34.25
C GLU A 24 25.09 20.27 33.69
N THR A 25 24.47 21.18 32.94
CA THR A 25 23.41 20.83 32.02
C THR A 25 24.06 19.86 31.05
N VAL A 26 23.95 18.56 31.36
CA VAL A 26 24.25 17.50 30.41
C VAL A 26 23.41 17.86 29.19
N SER A 27 24.07 18.35 28.15
CA SER A 27 23.42 18.60 26.86
C SER A 27 22.87 17.26 26.43
N MET A 28 21.57 17.04 26.64
CA MET A 28 20.92 15.81 26.24
C MET A 28 20.98 15.77 24.72
N ARG A 29 21.94 15.02 24.19
CA ARG A 29 22.08 14.77 22.75
C ARG A 29 21.13 13.63 22.42
N TYR A 30 20.05 13.95 21.72
CA TYR A 30 19.14 12.96 21.16
C TYR A 30 19.49 12.73 19.69
N GLU A 31 19.24 11.53 19.17
CA GLU A 31 19.44 11.20 17.75
C GLU A 31 18.12 10.99 16.99
N THR A 32 16.99 11.05 17.69
CA THR A 32 15.63 10.89 17.14
C THR A 32 14.69 11.98 17.67
N GLN A 33 13.71 12.38 16.85
CA GLN A 33 12.62 13.29 17.22
C GLN A 33 11.34 12.90 16.46
N ASN A 34 10.21 12.79 17.16
CA ASN A 34 8.90 12.42 16.57
C ASN A 34 9.00 11.17 15.68
N ASP A 35 9.59 10.09 16.24
CA ASP A 35 9.79 8.79 15.57
C ASP A 35 10.71 8.81 14.33
N MET A 36 11.39 9.94 14.05
CA MET A 36 12.31 10.11 12.93
C MET A 36 13.76 10.32 13.41
N PRO A 37 14.77 9.78 12.70
CA PRO A 37 16.16 10.08 12.99
C PRO A 37 16.48 11.53 12.62
N LEU A 38 17.28 12.24 13.44
CA LEU A 38 17.65 13.64 13.17
C LEU A 38 18.43 13.82 11.87
N PHE A 39 19.03 12.75 11.35
CA PHE A 39 19.77 12.72 10.08
C PHE A 39 18.92 12.28 8.86
N TYR A 40 17.60 12.20 8.98
CA TYR A 40 16.73 11.73 7.89
C TYR A 40 16.88 12.53 6.58
N GLN A 41 17.15 13.84 6.65
CA GLN A 41 17.37 14.66 5.46
C GLN A 41 18.61 14.19 4.67
N LYS A 42 19.71 13.90 5.36
CA LYS A 42 20.92 13.32 4.74
C LYS A 42 20.65 11.93 4.16
N MET A 43 19.81 11.12 4.81
CA MET A 43 19.40 9.84 4.23
C MET A 43 18.64 10.03 2.92
N LYS A 44 17.74 11.02 2.85
CA LYS A 44 17.00 11.36 1.62
C LYS A 44 17.93 11.85 0.52
N GLU A 45 18.92 12.67 0.83
CA GLU A 45 19.94 13.15 -0.12
C GLU A 45 20.74 12.00 -0.76
N ASN A 46 20.92 10.88 -0.03
CA ASN A 46 21.62 9.70 -0.53
C ASN A 46 20.75 8.83 -1.48
N LEU A 47 19.45 9.09 -1.60
CA LEU A 47 18.55 8.32 -2.46
C LEU A 47 18.66 8.82 -3.91
N THR A 48 19.62 8.27 -4.65
CA THR A 48 19.88 8.64 -6.06
C THR A 48 19.06 7.84 -7.07
N TYR A 49 18.38 6.79 -6.62
CA TYR A 49 17.55 5.88 -7.43
C TYR A 49 18.25 5.41 -8.72
N PRO A 50 19.37 4.68 -8.62
CA PRO A 50 20.18 4.27 -9.78
C PRO A 50 19.45 3.35 -10.76
N MET A 51 18.32 2.74 -10.40
CA MET A 51 17.50 1.93 -11.30
C MET A 51 16.27 2.65 -11.84
N ALA A 52 16.08 3.93 -11.54
CA ALA A 52 15.07 4.74 -12.22
C ALA A 52 15.36 4.83 -13.73
N TRP A 53 14.31 4.82 -14.55
CA TRP A 53 14.45 5.09 -15.99
C TRP A 53 15.02 6.49 -16.20
N GLY A 54 16.01 6.63 -17.07
CA GLY A 54 16.80 7.87 -17.22
C GLY A 54 18.05 7.94 -16.32
N ASN A 55 17.98 7.46 -15.07
CA ASN A 55 19.13 7.43 -14.16
C ASN A 55 20.00 6.19 -14.35
N SER A 56 19.39 5.03 -14.64
CA SER A 56 20.10 3.77 -14.90
C SER A 56 21.13 3.92 -16.00
N SER A 57 22.14 3.06 -16.07
CA SER A 57 23.04 2.97 -17.23
C SER A 57 22.43 2.17 -18.39
N ILE A 58 21.35 1.42 -18.13
CA ILE A 58 20.67 0.61 -19.14
C ILE A 58 19.81 1.52 -20.01
N ARG A 59 20.12 1.56 -21.32
CA ARG A 59 19.45 2.44 -22.30
C ARG A 59 18.39 1.73 -23.14
N ASN A 60 18.47 0.40 -23.25
CA ASN A 60 17.41 -0.38 -23.90
C ASN A 60 16.28 -0.58 -22.88
N PHE A 61 15.07 -0.15 -23.24
CA PHE A 61 13.94 -0.12 -22.31
C PHE A 61 13.50 -1.51 -21.84
N GLU A 62 13.43 -2.48 -22.75
CA GLU A 62 13.04 -3.85 -22.42
C GLU A 62 14.01 -4.46 -21.40
N LYS A 63 15.32 -4.33 -21.65
CA LYS A 63 16.37 -4.77 -20.72
C LYS A 63 16.32 -4.02 -19.40
N TRP A 64 16.05 -2.71 -19.41
CA TRP A 64 15.90 -1.93 -18.18
C TRP A 64 14.73 -2.45 -17.35
N ARG A 65 13.58 -2.69 -17.99
CA ARG A 65 12.37 -3.17 -17.32
C ARG A 65 12.59 -4.54 -16.70
N GLU A 66 13.25 -5.45 -17.42
CA GLU A 66 13.63 -6.77 -16.90
C GLU A 66 14.51 -6.64 -15.65
N GLU A 67 15.57 -5.83 -15.70
CA GLU A 67 16.49 -5.65 -14.57
C GLU A 67 15.86 -4.88 -13.40
N ALA A 68 15.02 -3.89 -13.68
CA ALA A 68 14.27 -3.16 -12.66
C ALA A 68 13.27 -4.08 -11.95
N ARG A 69 12.54 -4.91 -12.70
CA ARG A 69 11.66 -5.94 -12.11
C ARG A 69 12.45 -6.95 -11.30
N LYS A 70 13.58 -7.42 -11.81
CA LYS A 70 14.47 -8.32 -11.07
C LYS A 70 14.92 -7.68 -9.75
N THR A 71 15.34 -6.42 -9.77
CA THR A 71 15.73 -5.66 -8.58
C THR A 71 14.57 -5.58 -7.56
N LEU A 72 13.35 -5.32 -8.04
CA LEU A 72 12.15 -5.34 -7.19
C LEU A 72 11.95 -6.72 -6.53
N LEU A 73 11.97 -7.79 -7.32
CA LEU A 73 11.75 -9.15 -6.84
C LEU A 73 12.86 -9.61 -5.87
N ASP A 74 14.12 -9.23 -6.13
CA ASP A 74 15.23 -9.51 -5.24
C ASP A 74 15.06 -8.82 -3.88
N CYS A 75 14.54 -7.58 -3.85
CA CYS A 75 14.20 -6.88 -2.61
C CYS A 75 13.00 -7.50 -1.86
N MET A 76 12.18 -8.30 -2.56
CA MET A 76 11.04 -9.03 -1.99
C MET A 76 11.39 -10.43 -1.51
N LEU A 77 12.64 -10.89 -1.69
CA LEU A 77 13.04 -12.24 -1.29
C LEU A 77 13.06 -12.41 0.24
N PRO A 78 12.82 -13.65 0.73
CA PRO A 78 12.52 -14.86 -0.04
C PRO A 78 11.08 -14.88 -0.57
N ALA A 79 10.84 -15.54 -1.71
CA ALA A 79 9.49 -15.83 -2.15
C ALA A 79 8.90 -16.96 -1.28
N PRO A 80 7.65 -16.86 -0.81
CA PRO A 80 6.97 -17.99 -0.17
C PRO A 80 6.95 -19.22 -1.10
N PRO A 81 7.23 -20.43 -0.60
CA PRO A 81 7.18 -21.64 -1.43
C PRO A 81 5.82 -21.81 -2.09
N ALA A 82 5.81 -22.04 -3.39
CA ALA A 82 4.59 -22.22 -4.16
C ALA A 82 4.02 -23.64 -3.97
N THR A 83 2.71 -23.76 -3.99
CA THR A 83 1.98 -25.03 -3.96
C THR A 83 0.76 -24.97 -4.90
N ALA A 84 0.10 -26.10 -5.13
CA ALA A 84 -1.14 -26.13 -5.90
C ALA A 84 -2.21 -25.27 -5.22
N PHE A 85 -3.04 -24.59 -6.02
CA PHE A 85 -4.03 -23.65 -5.47
C PHE A 85 -5.12 -24.33 -4.64
N ASP A 86 -5.42 -25.61 -4.90
CA ASP A 86 -6.36 -26.42 -4.11
C ASP A 86 -7.66 -25.66 -3.73
N LYS A 87 -8.32 -25.09 -4.76
CA LYS A 87 -9.56 -24.32 -4.61
C LYS A 87 -10.65 -25.20 -4.01
N GLU A 88 -11.26 -24.70 -2.94
CA GLU A 88 -12.45 -25.24 -2.31
C GLU A 88 -13.55 -24.16 -2.26
N VAL A 89 -14.79 -24.52 -2.59
CA VAL A 89 -15.94 -23.63 -2.45
C VAL A 89 -16.58 -23.91 -1.09
N ILE A 90 -16.63 -22.89 -0.25
CA ILE A 90 -17.15 -22.96 1.12
C ILE A 90 -18.62 -22.60 1.18
N ASP A 91 -19.01 -21.55 0.46
CA ASP A 91 -20.39 -21.09 0.40
C ASP A 91 -20.68 -20.42 -0.94
N THR A 92 -21.96 -20.29 -1.30
CA THR A 92 -22.41 -19.74 -2.57
C THR A 92 -23.72 -18.98 -2.43
N GLU A 93 -23.79 -17.80 -3.05
CA GLU A 93 -25.01 -17.00 -3.14
C GLU A 93 -25.27 -16.63 -4.61
N GLN A 94 -26.45 -16.98 -5.13
CA GLN A 94 -26.88 -16.52 -6.45
C GLN A 94 -27.33 -15.06 -6.36
N ARG A 95 -26.76 -14.19 -7.19
CA ARG A 95 -27.15 -12.78 -7.32
C ARG A 95 -27.72 -12.52 -8.72
N ASN A 96 -28.25 -11.32 -8.93
CA ASN A 96 -28.79 -10.95 -10.24
C ASN A 96 -27.65 -10.80 -11.26
N GLY A 97 -27.55 -11.73 -12.22
CA GLY A 97 -26.57 -11.70 -13.31
C GLY A 97 -25.21 -12.34 -13.00
N TYR A 98 -24.95 -12.78 -11.77
CA TYR A 98 -23.68 -13.44 -11.39
C TYR A 98 -23.85 -14.28 -10.12
N ARG A 99 -22.91 -15.17 -9.85
CA ARG A 99 -22.84 -15.98 -8.61
C ARG A 99 -21.68 -15.50 -7.75
N ALA A 100 -21.91 -15.37 -6.45
CA ALA A 100 -20.86 -15.11 -5.47
C ALA A 100 -20.46 -16.42 -4.79
N GLU A 101 -19.16 -16.70 -4.74
CA GLU A 101 -18.60 -17.85 -4.04
C GLU A 101 -17.67 -17.35 -2.92
N LYS A 102 -17.81 -17.92 -1.72
CA LYS A 102 -16.78 -17.85 -0.69
C LYS A 102 -15.89 -19.06 -0.88
N ILE A 103 -14.61 -18.83 -1.12
CA ILE A 103 -13.66 -19.89 -1.47
C ILE A 103 -12.49 -19.91 -0.51
N LEU A 104 -11.80 -21.04 -0.45
CA LEU A 104 -10.51 -21.20 0.21
C LEU A 104 -9.51 -21.73 -0.82
N PHE A 105 -8.34 -21.10 -0.94
CA PHE A 105 -7.28 -21.54 -1.86
C PHE A 105 -5.89 -21.25 -1.29
N SER A 106 -4.87 -21.99 -1.72
CA SER A 106 -3.48 -21.83 -1.30
C SER A 106 -2.79 -20.72 -2.09
N VAL A 107 -2.28 -19.69 -1.42
CA VAL A 107 -1.38 -18.70 -2.04
C VAL A 107 0.08 -19.14 -1.95
N SER A 108 0.44 -19.91 -0.93
CA SER A 108 1.76 -20.51 -0.72
C SER A 108 1.65 -21.75 0.19
N GLU A 109 2.75 -22.47 0.41
CA GLU A 109 2.82 -23.54 1.42
C GLU A 109 2.53 -23.03 2.85
N TYR A 110 2.66 -21.74 3.11
CA TYR A 110 2.41 -21.15 4.42
C TYR A 110 0.92 -20.95 4.71
N SER A 111 0.10 -20.72 3.68
CA SER A 111 -1.26 -20.21 3.91
C SER A 111 -2.25 -20.59 2.81
N ARG A 112 -3.38 -21.13 3.27
CA ARG A 112 -4.65 -21.13 2.55
C ARG A 112 -5.47 -19.94 3.01
N VAL A 113 -5.96 -19.15 2.06
CA VAL A 113 -6.61 -17.87 2.32
C VAL A 113 -8.08 -17.88 1.87
N PRO A 114 -9.00 -17.37 2.70
CA PRO A 114 -10.37 -17.19 2.28
C PRO A 114 -10.49 -16.00 1.32
N ALA A 115 -11.39 -16.12 0.35
CA ALA A 115 -11.62 -15.09 -0.66
C ALA A 115 -13.08 -15.08 -1.11
N TYR A 116 -13.50 -13.94 -1.67
CA TYR A 116 -14.72 -13.89 -2.47
C TYR A 116 -14.36 -13.97 -3.94
N LEU A 117 -15.04 -14.86 -4.67
CA LEU A 117 -14.97 -15.02 -6.10
C LEU A 117 -16.36 -14.78 -6.70
N LEU A 118 -16.51 -13.70 -7.47
CA LEU A 118 -17.75 -13.40 -8.19
C LEU A 118 -17.60 -13.85 -9.64
N VAL A 119 -18.58 -14.59 -10.15
CA VAL A 119 -18.56 -15.19 -11.49
C VAL A 119 -19.81 -14.77 -12.26
N PRO A 120 -19.68 -14.02 -13.36
CA PRO A 120 -20.81 -13.67 -14.22
C PRO A 120 -21.57 -14.90 -14.72
N ALA A 121 -22.88 -14.75 -14.93
CA ALA A 121 -23.66 -15.77 -15.61
C ALA A 121 -23.22 -15.91 -17.08
N GLY A 122 -23.32 -17.12 -17.62
CA GLY A 122 -22.92 -17.44 -19.00
C GLY A 122 -21.73 -18.40 -19.07
N ASN A 123 -21.20 -18.58 -20.28
CA ASN A 123 -20.22 -19.64 -20.57
C ASN A 123 -18.74 -19.20 -20.50
N GLY A 124 -18.46 -17.89 -20.35
CA GLY A 124 -17.09 -17.36 -20.40
C GLY A 124 -16.36 -17.69 -21.73
N PRO A 125 -15.01 -17.64 -21.74
CA PRO A 125 -14.17 -17.12 -20.67
C PRO A 125 -14.34 -15.60 -20.52
N PHE A 126 -14.34 -15.10 -19.30
CA PHE A 126 -14.56 -13.68 -18.98
C PHE A 126 -13.24 -12.96 -18.72
N PRO A 127 -13.16 -11.64 -18.96
CA PRO A 127 -12.10 -10.84 -18.34
C PRO A 127 -12.25 -10.90 -16.81
N ALA A 128 -11.16 -10.71 -16.08
CA ALA A 128 -11.18 -10.81 -14.63
C ALA A 128 -10.43 -9.67 -13.96
N VAL A 129 -10.81 -9.32 -12.72
CA VAL A 129 -10.18 -8.26 -11.93
C VAL A 129 -9.83 -8.77 -10.53
N LEU A 130 -8.57 -8.65 -10.16
CA LEU A 130 -8.10 -8.80 -8.78
C LEU A 130 -8.34 -7.49 -8.01
N LEU A 131 -9.21 -7.52 -7.00
CA LEU A 131 -9.53 -6.38 -6.14
C LEU A 131 -8.72 -6.41 -4.83
N LEU A 132 -8.09 -5.28 -4.53
CA LEU A 132 -7.13 -5.14 -3.45
C LEU A 132 -7.61 -4.05 -2.49
N HIS A 133 -7.98 -4.45 -1.27
CA HIS A 133 -8.61 -3.56 -0.30
C HIS A 133 -7.64 -2.56 0.36
N ASP A 134 -8.21 -1.46 0.87
CA ASP A 134 -7.49 -0.43 1.61
C ASP A 134 -7.06 -0.86 3.02
N HIS A 135 -6.16 -0.07 3.61
CA HIS A 135 -5.73 -0.20 4.99
C HIS A 135 -6.82 0.24 5.97
N GLY A 136 -7.33 1.47 5.78
CA GLY A 136 -8.44 2.05 6.52
C GLY A 136 -8.21 2.33 8.02
N ALA A 137 -7.11 1.82 8.59
CA ALA A 137 -6.96 1.63 10.04
C ALA A 137 -8.11 0.77 10.61
N HIS A 138 -8.68 -0.07 9.74
CA HIS A 138 -9.90 -0.83 9.97
C HIS A 138 -9.64 -2.27 9.54
N PHE A 139 -9.46 -3.14 10.53
CA PHE A 139 -8.89 -4.48 10.35
C PHE A 139 -9.89 -5.62 10.55
N SER A 140 -11.10 -5.33 11.05
CA SER A 140 -12.18 -6.32 11.22
C SER A 140 -12.62 -6.95 9.91
N ILE A 141 -12.45 -6.22 8.81
CA ILE A 141 -12.81 -6.62 7.45
C ILE A 141 -11.68 -6.31 6.47
N GLY A 142 -11.61 -7.05 5.36
CA GLY A 142 -10.67 -6.81 4.27
C GLY A 142 -11.36 -6.92 2.91
N LYS A 143 -11.54 -8.14 2.41
CA LYS A 143 -12.27 -8.46 1.17
C LYS A 143 -13.71 -7.99 1.20
N GLU A 144 -14.34 -7.94 2.38
CA GLU A 144 -15.70 -7.41 2.58
C GLU A 144 -15.78 -5.90 2.29
N LYS A 145 -14.66 -5.17 2.32
CA LYS A 145 -14.63 -3.76 1.88
C LYS A 145 -14.86 -3.61 0.38
N MET A 146 -14.63 -4.68 -0.38
CA MET A 146 -14.67 -4.69 -1.85
C MET A 146 -15.87 -5.45 -2.41
N VAL A 147 -16.31 -6.50 -1.73
CA VAL A 147 -17.41 -7.38 -2.15
C VAL A 147 -18.43 -7.47 -1.02
N ARG A 148 -19.72 -7.32 -1.34
CA ARG A 148 -20.79 -7.44 -0.35
C ARG A 148 -20.74 -8.84 0.28
N PRO A 149 -20.59 -8.94 1.61
CA PRO A 149 -20.51 -10.25 2.25
C PRO A 149 -21.86 -10.98 2.25
N PHE A 150 -21.80 -12.30 2.39
CA PHE A 150 -22.95 -13.20 2.51
C PHE A 150 -22.59 -14.39 3.40
N GLY A 151 -23.58 -15.02 4.02
CA GLY A 151 -23.33 -16.14 4.94
C GLY A 151 -22.47 -15.76 6.16
N VAL A 152 -22.48 -14.48 6.56
CA VAL A 152 -21.72 -13.94 7.70
C VAL A 152 -22.66 -13.41 8.78
N GLU A 153 -22.12 -13.19 9.98
CA GLU A 153 -22.82 -12.49 11.06
C GLU A 153 -23.28 -11.10 10.63
N ALA A 154 -24.46 -10.67 11.11
CA ALA A 154 -25.06 -9.39 10.75
C ALA A 154 -24.14 -8.19 11.05
N SER A 155 -23.29 -8.28 12.08
CA SER A 155 -22.31 -7.25 12.41
C SER A 155 -21.23 -7.08 11.34
N VAL A 156 -20.85 -8.15 10.63
CA VAL A 156 -19.84 -8.08 9.55
C VAL A 156 -20.43 -7.41 8.32
N LEU A 157 -21.70 -7.71 7.99
CA LEU A 157 -22.41 -7.03 6.91
C LEU A 157 -22.59 -5.54 7.21
N ALA A 158 -23.02 -5.20 8.43
CA ALA A 158 -23.16 -3.79 8.85
C ALA A 158 -21.81 -3.05 8.78
N ASP A 159 -20.72 -3.66 9.23
CA ASP A 159 -19.36 -3.08 9.15
C ASP A 159 -18.92 -2.85 7.69
N ALA A 160 -19.23 -3.80 6.80
CA ALA A 160 -18.96 -3.67 5.38
C ALA A 160 -19.80 -2.55 4.71
N ASP A 161 -21.08 -2.44 5.05
CA ASP A 161 -21.98 -1.40 4.52
C ASP A 161 -21.55 0.00 4.98
N ASP A 162 -21.20 0.15 6.26
CA ASP A 162 -20.65 1.39 6.81
C ASP A 162 -19.35 1.78 6.10
N TRP A 163 -18.47 0.81 5.79
CA TRP A 163 -17.24 1.05 5.04
C TRP A 163 -17.51 1.46 3.59
N ALA A 164 -18.45 0.80 2.92
CA ALA A 164 -18.87 1.14 1.56
C ALA A 164 -19.46 2.55 1.49
N GLU A 165 -20.25 2.97 2.48
CA GLU A 165 -20.73 4.35 2.59
C GLU A 165 -19.57 5.34 2.79
N LYS A 166 -18.64 5.04 3.69
CA LYS A 166 -17.54 5.92 4.05
C LYS A 166 -16.49 6.10 2.96
N CYS A 167 -16.26 5.08 2.12
CA CYS A 167 -15.13 5.06 1.17
C CYS A 167 -15.52 4.81 -0.29
N TYR A 168 -16.67 4.18 -0.57
CA TYR A 168 -17.03 3.68 -1.91
C TYR A 168 -18.44 4.10 -2.37
N ASP A 169 -18.98 5.17 -1.78
CA ASP A 169 -20.27 5.76 -2.18
C ASP A 169 -21.43 4.75 -2.19
N LYS A 170 -21.47 3.90 -1.15
CA LYS A 170 -22.50 2.85 -0.96
C LYS A 170 -22.54 1.81 -2.08
N GLN A 171 -21.41 1.59 -2.75
CA GLN A 171 -21.27 0.59 -3.80
C GLN A 171 -20.08 -0.31 -3.54
N TYR A 172 -20.32 -1.61 -3.56
CA TYR A 172 -19.26 -2.60 -3.54
C TYR A 172 -18.68 -2.72 -4.95
N VAL A 173 -17.42 -2.33 -5.11
CA VAL A 173 -16.73 -2.31 -6.41
C VAL A 173 -16.74 -3.69 -7.07
N GLY A 174 -16.59 -4.76 -6.29
CA GLY A 174 -16.60 -6.12 -6.80
C GLY A 174 -17.95 -6.55 -7.35
N ASP A 175 -19.04 -6.26 -6.63
CA ASP A 175 -20.40 -6.48 -7.10
C ASP A 175 -20.69 -5.69 -8.38
N TYR A 176 -20.23 -4.44 -8.43
CA TYR A 176 -20.38 -3.57 -9.60
C TYR A 176 -19.64 -4.11 -10.83
N LEU A 177 -18.37 -4.52 -10.69
CA LEU A 177 -17.62 -5.09 -11.81
C LEU A 177 -18.19 -6.46 -12.24
N ALA A 178 -18.63 -7.28 -11.30
CA ALA A 178 -19.23 -8.58 -11.59
C ALA A 178 -20.54 -8.44 -12.39
N SER A 179 -21.40 -7.48 -12.04
CA SER A 179 -22.61 -7.19 -12.81
C SER A 179 -22.33 -6.67 -14.22
N HIS A 180 -21.11 -6.21 -14.48
CA HIS A 180 -20.63 -5.75 -15.79
C HIS A 180 -19.77 -6.80 -16.53
N GLY A 181 -19.82 -8.07 -16.10
CA GLY A 181 -19.25 -9.18 -16.85
C GLY A 181 -17.78 -9.47 -16.57
N TYR A 182 -17.26 -9.06 -15.42
CA TYR A 182 -15.93 -9.44 -14.94
C TYR A 182 -16.02 -10.56 -13.91
N VAL A 183 -15.10 -11.53 -13.98
CA VAL A 183 -14.83 -12.38 -12.82
C VAL A 183 -14.04 -11.55 -11.81
N VAL A 184 -14.46 -11.52 -10.56
CA VAL A 184 -13.80 -10.70 -9.52
C VAL A 184 -13.28 -11.60 -8.42
N LEU A 185 -12.02 -11.38 -8.02
CA LEU A 185 -11.41 -12.01 -6.85
C LEU A 185 -11.03 -10.93 -5.84
N ALA A 186 -11.47 -11.08 -4.59
CA ALA A 186 -11.05 -10.24 -3.48
C ALA A 186 -10.50 -11.11 -2.34
N VAL A 187 -9.28 -10.81 -1.90
CA VAL A 187 -8.53 -11.57 -0.89
C VAL A 187 -8.11 -10.64 0.25
N ASP A 188 -8.28 -11.11 1.49
CA ASP A 188 -7.75 -10.40 2.66
C ASP A 188 -6.21 -10.31 2.56
N ALA A 189 -5.66 -9.12 2.79
CA ALA A 189 -4.24 -8.99 3.15
C ALA A 189 -4.03 -9.63 4.53
N LEU A 190 -2.87 -10.24 4.76
CA LEU A 190 -2.53 -10.76 6.09
C LEU A 190 -2.70 -9.63 7.12
N PHE A 191 -3.37 -9.94 8.25
CA PHE A 191 -3.76 -9.05 9.35
C PHE A 191 -5.14 -8.39 9.23
N TRP A 192 -5.83 -8.50 8.09
CA TRP A 192 -7.22 -8.05 7.93
C TRP A 192 -8.20 -9.21 7.87
N GLY A 193 -9.45 -8.93 8.27
CA GLY A 193 -10.57 -9.84 8.08
C GLY A 193 -10.31 -11.21 8.67
N GLU A 194 -10.52 -12.25 7.86
CA GLU A 194 -10.34 -13.65 8.29
C GLU A 194 -8.87 -14.07 8.36
N ARG A 195 -7.96 -13.25 7.82
CA ARG A 195 -6.50 -13.36 8.04
C ARG A 195 -6.01 -12.47 9.17
N GLY A 196 -6.95 -11.95 9.97
CA GLY A 196 -6.71 -11.09 11.11
C GLY A 196 -6.15 -11.83 12.32
N ARG A 197 -6.12 -11.12 13.45
CA ARG A 197 -5.58 -11.63 14.71
C ARG A 197 -6.63 -12.45 15.45
N LYS A 198 -6.22 -13.61 15.99
CA LYS A 198 -7.07 -14.42 16.86
C LYS A 198 -7.51 -13.67 18.11
N GLU A 199 -6.64 -12.82 18.68
CA GLU A 199 -6.98 -12.00 19.86
C GLU A 199 -7.82 -10.76 19.55
N GLY A 200 -8.29 -10.62 18.30
CA GLY A 200 -9.07 -9.48 17.85
C GLY A 200 -8.23 -8.29 17.36
N VAL A 201 -8.94 -7.28 16.87
CA VAL A 201 -8.36 -6.10 16.22
C VAL A 201 -7.53 -5.28 17.23
N ARG A 202 -6.28 -4.97 16.88
CA ARG A 202 -5.44 -4.02 17.64
C ARG A 202 -4.43 -3.36 16.71
N TYR A 203 -4.63 -2.06 16.46
CA TYR A 203 -3.86 -1.24 15.53
C TYR A 203 -2.34 -1.36 15.74
N ASP A 204 -1.87 -1.31 16.99
CA ASP A 204 -0.43 -1.27 17.28
C ASP A 204 0.30 -2.61 17.03
N SER A 205 -0.43 -3.72 16.83
CA SER A 205 0.22 -5.03 16.62
C SER A 205 0.89 -5.17 15.25
N GLN A 206 0.65 -4.22 14.35
CA GLN A 206 1.26 -4.17 13.02
C GLN A 206 2.79 -4.13 13.10
N GLN A 207 3.33 -3.27 13.97
CA GLN A 207 4.77 -3.14 14.16
C GLN A 207 5.37 -4.44 14.67
N ALA A 208 4.73 -5.07 15.66
CA ALA A 208 5.19 -6.34 16.22
C ALA A 208 5.16 -7.47 15.17
N LEU A 209 4.08 -7.56 14.38
CA LEU A 209 4.00 -8.54 13.30
C LEU A 209 5.12 -8.32 12.27
N ALA A 210 5.28 -7.08 11.79
CA ALA A 210 6.30 -6.74 10.81
C ALA A 210 7.71 -7.01 11.31
N ALA A 211 8.01 -6.64 12.56
CA ALA A 211 9.32 -6.88 13.18
C ALA A 211 9.61 -8.38 13.36
N ASN A 212 8.62 -9.18 13.77
CA ASN A 212 8.78 -10.62 13.91
C ASN A 212 9.00 -11.32 12.56
N MET A 213 8.20 -10.96 11.54
CA MET A 213 8.37 -11.50 10.19
C MET A 213 9.74 -11.16 9.63
N LEU A 214 10.19 -9.90 9.79
CA LEU A 214 11.47 -9.46 9.24
C LEU A 214 12.65 -10.18 9.91
N GLN A 215 12.57 -10.47 11.22
CA GLN A 215 13.55 -11.30 11.92
C GLN A 215 13.58 -12.76 11.42
N MET A 216 12.47 -13.26 10.90
CA MET A 216 12.38 -14.56 10.22
C MET A 216 12.75 -14.49 8.73
N GLY A 217 13.28 -13.35 8.28
CA GLY A 217 13.76 -13.14 6.92
C GLY A 217 12.68 -12.71 5.91
N MET A 218 11.45 -12.43 6.33
CA MET A 218 10.34 -12.05 5.44
C MET A 218 9.82 -10.65 5.75
N SER A 219 9.75 -9.75 4.78
CA SER A 219 9.01 -8.50 4.97
C SER A 219 7.50 -8.75 4.93
N TRP A 220 6.74 -8.12 5.83
CA TRP A 220 5.27 -8.17 5.78
C TRP A 220 4.71 -7.59 4.48
N GLY A 221 5.25 -6.46 4.01
CA GLY A 221 4.87 -5.89 2.72
C GLY A 221 5.26 -6.77 1.53
N ALA A 222 6.39 -7.48 1.60
CA ALA A 222 6.80 -8.43 0.56
C ALA A 222 5.88 -9.66 0.53
N LEU A 223 5.49 -10.19 1.69
CA LEU A 223 4.52 -11.29 1.76
C LEU A 223 3.18 -10.90 1.12
N ILE A 224 2.65 -9.70 1.43
CA ILE A 224 1.41 -9.22 0.81
C ILE A 224 1.55 -9.11 -0.70
N ALA A 225 2.67 -8.56 -1.20
CA ALA A 225 2.92 -8.48 -2.64
C ALA A 225 3.05 -9.86 -3.31
N TRP A 226 3.66 -10.85 -2.64
CA TRP A 226 3.70 -12.24 -3.13
C TRP A 226 2.31 -12.89 -3.14
N ASP A 227 1.51 -12.68 -2.10
CA ASP A 227 0.11 -13.14 -2.07
C ASP A 227 -0.70 -12.54 -3.22
N ASP A 228 -0.46 -11.28 -3.58
CA ASP A 228 -1.12 -10.60 -4.70
C ASP A 228 -0.71 -11.20 -6.05
N ILE A 229 0.58 -11.47 -6.26
CA ILE A 229 1.10 -12.16 -7.46
C ILE A 229 0.44 -13.55 -7.58
N ARG A 230 0.45 -14.33 -6.50
CA ARG A 230 -0.13 -15.67 -6.45
C ARG A 230 -1.64 -15.67 -6.64
N SER A 231 -2.33 -14.63 -6.16
CA SER A 231 -3.77 -14.45 -6.37
C SER A 231 -4.10 -14.12 -7.83
N ALA A 232 -3.27 -13.31 -8.50
CA ALA A 232 -3.42 -13.04 -9.94
C ALA A 232 -3.20 -14.31 -10.78
N GLU A 233 -2.18 -15.12 -10.43
CA GLU A 233 -1.92 -16.41 -11.06
C GLU A 233 -3.07 -17.40 -10.86
N PHE A 234 -3.62 -17.47 -9.64
CA PHE A 234 -4.81 -18.26 -9.35
C PHE A 234 -5.99 -17.83 -10.23
N LEU A 235 -6.28 -16.53 -10.27
CA LEU A 235 -7.36 -15.99 -11.08
C LEU A 235 -7.20 -16.33 -12.57
N ALA A 236 -5.99 -16.23 -13.10
CA ALA A 236 -5.67 -16.59 -14.49
C ALA A 236 -5.74 -18.10 -14.78
N SER A 237 -5.65 -18.95 -13.75
CA SER A 237 -5.75 -20.41 -13.88
C SER A 237 -7.19 -20.93 -13.97
N LEU A 238 -8.18 -20.10 -13.61
CA LEU A 238 -9.57 -20.52 -13.57
C LEU A 238 -10.14 -20.74 -14.97
N PRO A 239 -10.88 -21.83 -15.22
CA PRO A 239 -11.37 -22.18 -16.56
C PRO A 239 -12.38 -21.18 -17.14
N MET A 240 -13.11 -20.45 -16.28
CA MET A 240 -14.03 -19.41 -16.70
C MET A 240 -13.36 -18.06 -16.98
N VAL A 241 -12.05 -17.93 -16.78
CA VAL A 241 -11.30 -16.68 -16.92
C VAL A 241 -10.46 -16.72 -18.19
N HIS A 242 -10.49 -15.62 -18.95
CA HIS A 242 -9.60 -15.43 -20.07
C HIS A 242 -8.22 -14.99 -19.53
N LYS A 243 -7.26 -15.92 -19.51
CA LYS A 243 -5.93 -15.73 -18.89
C LYS A 243 -5.15 -14.49 -19.36
N ASP A 244 -5.42 -13.99 -20.57
CA ASP A 244 -4.78 -12.78 -21.12
C ASP A 244 -5.62 -11.50 -20.92
N LYS A 245 -6.66 -11.54 -20.09
CA LYS A 245 -7.56 -10.41 -19.80
C LYS A 245 -7.73 -10.20 -18.29
N ILE A 246 -6.60 -10.17 -17.58
CA ILE A 246 -6.54 -9.99 -16.12
C ILE A 246 -6.19 -8.54 -15.79
N GLY A 247 -7.11 -7.87 -15.10
CA GLY A 247 -6.91 -6.56 -14.50
C GLY A 247 -6.63 -6.64 -13.00
N THR A 248 -6.17 -5.53 -12.43
CA THR A 248 -6.17 -5.31 -10.98
C THR A 248 -6.64 -3.92 -10.63
N MET A 249 -7.38 -3.78 -9.53
CA MET A 249 -7.78 -2.49 -9.00
C MET A 249 -7.62 -2.44 -7.48
N GLY A 250 -7.27 -1.28 -6.97
CA GLY A 250 -7.33 -1.03 -5.53
C GLY A 250 -7.38 0.44 -5.15
N PHE A 251 -7.77 0.67 -3.89
CA PHE A 251 -7.92 1.97 -3.27
C PHE A 251 -6.96 2.10 -2.07
N SER A 252 -6.30 3.26 -1.92
CA SER A 252 -5.37 3.52 -0.81
C SER A 252 -4.22 2.49 -0.77
N MET A 253 -3.97 1.79 0.33
CA MET A 253 -3.04 0.64 0.36
C MET A 253 -3.37 -0.41 -0.74
N GLY A 254 -4.64 -0.57 -1.10
CA GLY A 254 -5.04 -1.36 -2.25
C GLY A 254 -4.48 -0.85 -3.57
N ALA A 255 -4.42 0.48 -3.74
CA ALA A 255 -3.80 1.10 -4.91
C ALA A 255 -2.28 0.88 -4.94
N HIS A 256 -1.61 0.93 -3.78
CA HIS A 256 -0.21 0.47 -3.64
C HIS A 256 -0.03 -0.95 -4.17
N ARG A 257 -0.86 -1.87 -3.68
CA ARG A 257 -0.84 -3.27 -4.08
C ARG A 257 -1.12 -3.43 -5.58
N ALA A 258 -2.07 -2.69 -6.14
CA ALA A 258 -2.45 -2.73 -7.56
C ALA A 258 -1.29 -2.34 -8.48
N TRP A 259 -0.61 -1.21 -8.25
CA TRP A 259 0.53 -0.86 -9.09
C TRP A 259 1.75 -1.74 -8.81
N MET A 260 1.92 -2.26 -7.59
CA MET A 260 3.01 -3.18 -7.24
C MET A 260 2.89 -4.51 -7.98
N VAL A 261 1.70 -5.14 -7.98
CA VAL A 261 1.49 -6.41 -8.70
C VAL A 261 1.59 -6.20 -10.22
N SER A 262 1.11 -5.07 -10.75
CA SER A 262 1.29 -4.72 -12.16
C SER A 262 2.76 -4.57 -12.56
N ALA A 263 3.63 -4.09 -11.66
CA ALA A 263 5.07 -4.02 -11.89
C ALA A 263 5.75 -5.39 -11.77
N ALA A 264 5.33 -6.20 -10.81
CA ALA A 264 6.02 -7.44 -10.43
C ALA A 264 5.73 -8.65 -11.33
N THR A 265 4.57 -8.74 -11.99
CA THR A 265 4.20 -9.90 -12.80
C THR A 265 3.56 -9.53 -14.13
N ASP A 266 3.79 -10.34 -15.17
CA ASP A 266 3.13 -10.19 -16.49
C ASP A 266 1.75 -10.86 -16.57
N VAL A 267 1.29 -11.52 -15.51
CA VAL A 267 -0.07 -12.05 -15.43
C VAL A 267 -1.10 -10.92 -15.51
N VAL A 268 -0.86 -9.83 -14.79
CA VAL A 268 -1.70 -8.62 -14.84
C VAL A 268 -1.41 -7.83 -16.12
N LYS A 269 -2.49 -7.55 -16.86
CA LYS A 269 -2.48 -6.88 -18.17
C LYS A 269 -2.88 -5.41 -18.10
N ALA A 270 -3.73 -5.03 -17.14
CA ALA A 270 -4.12 -3.64 -16.90
C ALA A 270 -4.31 -3.35 -15.40
N GLY A 271 -4.02 -2.13 -14.94
CA GLY A 271 -4.14 -1.79 -13.52
C GLY A 271 -4.81 -0.44 -13.26
N ALA A 272 -5.63 -0.36 -12.20
CA ALA A 272 -6.22 0.89 -11.72
C ALA A 272 -5.86 1.14 -10.24
N ALA A 273 -5.33 2.32 -9.94
CA ALA A 273 -4.82 2.69 -8.62
C ALA A 273 -5.42 4.03 -8.16
N VAL A 274 -6.24 3.98 -7.11
CA VAL A 274 -6.98 5.13 -6.59
C VAL A 274 -6.42 5.62 -5.25
N CYS A 275 -6.02 6.89 -5.18
CA CYS A 275 -5.58 7.62 -4.00
C CYS A 275 -4.38 7.02 -3.25
N TRP A 276 -3.20 6.96 -3.88
CA TRP A 276 -1.97 6.54 -3.17
C TRP A 276 -0.65 7.07 -3.77
N MET A 277 -0.55 7.17 -5.10
CA MET A 277 0.74 7.45 -5.75
C MET A 277 1.35 8.78 -5.30
N ASN A 278 2.65 8.75 -4.96
CA ASN A 278 3.39 9.90 -4.44
C ASN A 278 4.90 9.65 -4.53
N THR A 279 5.74 10.60 -4.13
CA THR A 279 7.20 10.42 -4.07
C THR A 279 7.69 10.21 -2.64
N THR A 280 8.82 9.53 -2.47
CA THR A 280 9.45 9.38 -1.14
C THR A 280 9.75 10.73 -0.51
N ASP A 281 10.15 11.73 -1.31
CA ASP A 281 10.44 13.07 -0.80
C ASP A 281 9.23 13.73 -0.13
N SER A 282 8.07 13.64 -0.77
CA SER A 282 6.81 14.23 -0.29
C SER A 282 6.20 13.43 0.88
N LEU A 283 6.39 12.11 0.91
CA LEU A 283 5.84 11.26 1.98
C LEU A 283 6.70 11.26 3.24
N MET A 284 8.03 11.32 3.12
CA MET A 284 8.94 11.27 4.27
C MET A 284 9.19 12.67 4.85
N THR A 285 8.15 13.26 5.45
CA THR A 285 8.17 14.57 6.13
C THR A 285 7.58 14.46 7.55
N LEU A 286 8.08 15.24 8.51
CA LEU A 286 7.71 15.12 9.94
C LEU A 286 6.20 15.16 10.25
N THR A 287 5.38 15.70 9.33
CA THR A 287 3.93 15.84 9.49
C THR A 287 3.12 14.83 8.69
N ASN A 288 3.74 14.01 7.83
CA ASN A 288 3.02 13.04 7.02
C ASN A 288 2.59 11.82 7.86
N ASN A 289 1.41 11.28 7.56
CA ASN A 289 0.87 10.13 8.28
C ASN A 289 1.69 8.85 8.10
N GLN A 290 2.41 8.69 6.98
CA GLN A 290 3.29 7.52 6.77
C GLN A 290 4.43 7.45 7.80
N ASN A 291 4.89 8.58 8.32
CA ASN A 291 5.99 8.62 9.29
C ASN A 291 5.60 8.09 10.68
N LYS A 292 4.31 7.89 10.95
CA LYS A 292 3.86 7.23 12.20
C LYS A 292 4.16 5.73 12.21
N GLY A 293 4.65 5.16 11.11
CA GLY A 293 5.04 3.76 10.99
C GLY A 293 3.87 2.77 10.85
N GLY A 294 2.77 2.97 11.58
CA GLY A 294 1.65 2.03 11.69
C GLY A 294 1.20 1.45 10.36
N SER A 295 0.68 2.28 9.45
CA SER A 295 0.18 1.82 8.15
C SER A 295 1.25 1.54 7.11
N ALA A 296 2.51 1.94 7.33
CA ALA A 296 3.57 1.79 6.34
C ALA A 296 4.10 0.35 6.26
N TYR A 297 4.09 -0.39 7.38
CA TYR A 297 4.69 -1.73 7.47
C TYR A 297 4.11 -2.74 6.47
N SER A 298 2.82 -2.64 6.12
CA SER A 298 2.18 -3.51 5.12
C SER A 298 2.57 -3.20 3.68
N MET A 299 3.35 -2.14 3.45
CA MET A 299 3.78 -1.68 2.11
C MET A 299 5.30 -1.59 1.98
N ILE A 300 6.06 -1.68 3.08
CA ILE A 300 7.51 -1.56 3.06
C ILE A 300 8.13 -2.81 2.43
N ILE A 301 8.89 -2.60 1.36
CA ILE A 301 9.81 -3.57 0.79
C ILE A 301 11.22 -3.11 1.19
N PRO A 302 11.95 -3.84 2.04
CA PRO A 302 13.29 -3.42 2.47
C PRO A 302 14.25 -3.23 1.29
N GLY A 303 15.10 -2.21 1.35
CA GLY A 303 16.18 -1.99 0.37
C GLY A 303 15.77 -1.37 -0.97
N ILE A 304 14.51 -1.49 -1.40
CA ILE A 304 14.08 -1.03 -2.73
C ILE A 304 14.30 0.47 -2.97
N ARG A 305 14.20 1.33 -1.94
CA ARG A 305 14.38 2.79 -2.08
C ARG A 305 15.83 3.18 -2.35
N ASN A 306 16.79 2.28 -2.11
CA ASN A 306 18.17 2.46 -2.55
C ASN A 306 18.32 2.34 -4.07
N TRP A 307 17.30 1.83 -4.77
CA TRP A 307 17.31 1.59 -6.21
C TRP A 307 16.27 2.42 -6.95
N MET A 308 15.06 2.53 -6.41
CA MET A 308 13.90 3.13 -7.07
C MET A 308 12.93 3.77 -6.07
N ASP A 309 12.34 4.90 -6.46
CA ASP A 309 11.23 5.55 -5.75
C ASP A 309 9.90 4.87 -6.13
N TYR A 310 8.80 5.21 -5.47
CA TYR A 310 7.46 4.68 -5.78
C TYR A 310 7.06 4.81 -7.27
N PRO A 311 7.12 5.99 -7.92
CA PRO A 311 6.77 6.10 -9.34
C PRO A 311 7.75 5.34 -10.26
N HIS A 312 9.00 5.18 -9.85
CA HIS A 312 9.98 4.37 -10.60
C HIS A 312 9.60 2.88 -10.58
N VAL A 313 9.19 2.34 -9.43
CA VAL A 313 8.70 0.96 -9.32
C VAL A 313 7.40 0.78 -10.12
N ALA A 314 6.44 1.69 -9.97
CA ALA A 314 5.20 1.63 -10.75
C ALA A 314 5.45 1.68 -12.27
N SER A 315 6.53 2.35 -12.69
CA SER A 315 6.89 2.47 -14.10
C SER A 315 7.42 1.19 -14.75
N ILE A 316 7.79 0.18 -13.96
CA ILE A 316 8.10 -1.17 -14.46
C ILE A 316 6.89 -1.76 -15.21
N ALA A 317 5.66 -1.33 -14.88
CA ALA A 317 4.46 -1.79 -15.56
C ALA A 317 4.39 -1.37 -17.04
N CYS A 318 5.12 -0.35 -17.49
CA CYS A 318 5.11 0.07 -18.90
C CYS A 318 5.54 -1.09 -19.84
N PRO A 319 4.80 -1.35 -20.94
CA PRO A 319 3.75 -0.53 -21.56
C PRO A 319 2.33 -1.00 -21.21
N LYS A 320 2.07 -1.59 -20.04
CA LYS A 320 0.70 -1.98 -19.66
C LYS A 320 -0.23 -0.76 -19.57
N PRO A 321 -1.51 -0.88 -19.96
CA PRO A 321 -2.53 0.08 -19.59
C PRO A 321 -2.59 0.30 -18.08
N MET A 322 -2.49 1.55 -17.63
CA MET A 322 -2.59 1.92 -16.21
C MET A 322 -3.45 3.17 -16.03
N LEU A 323 -4.32 3.14 -15.03
CA LEU A 323 -5.13 4.26 -14.58
C LEU A 323 -4.73 4.66 -13.15
N PHE A 324 -4.32 5.90 -12.95
CA PHE A 324 -4.02 6.46 -11.62
C PHE A 324 -4.95 7.63 -11.33
N ILE A 325 -5.60 7.61 -10.17
CA ILE A 325 -6.55 8.63 -9.75
C ILE A 325 -6.17 9.15 -8.36
N ASN A 326 -6.29 10.46 -8.13
CA ASN A 326 -6.15 11.03 -6.78
C ASN A 326 -7.19 12.12 -6.50
N GLY A 327 -7.56 12.28 -5.23
CA GLY A 327 -8.42 13.39 -4.79
C GLY A 327 -7.61 14.67 -4.56
N LEU A 328 -8.13 15.83 -4.98
CA LEU A 328 -7.51 17.13 -4.73
C LEU A 328 -7.57 17.55 -3.25
N ARG A 329 -8.54 16.99 -2.50
CA ARG A 329 -8.71 17.22 -1.06
C ARG A 329 -8.21 16.04 -0.22
N ASP A 330 -7.46 15.12 -0.83
CA ASP A 330 -6.84 14.01 -0.12
C ASP A 330 -5.74 14.53 0.83
N LYS A 331 -5.94 14.31 2.13
CA LYS A 331 -4.99 14.74 3.18
C LYS A 331 -3.87 13.73 3.44
N LEU A 332 -4.00 12.51 2.94
CA LEU A 332 -3.00 11.44 3.11
C LEU A 332 -1.91 11.52 2.05
N PHE A 333 -2.29 11.91 0.83
CA PHE A 333 -1.40 11.97 -0.33
C PHE A 333 -1.35 13.39 -0.90
N PRO A 334 -0.37 14.21 -0.49
CA PRO A 334 -0.27 15.60 -0.92
C PRO A 334 -0.22 15.73 -2.45
N VAL A 335 -1.05 16.62 -3.00
CA VAL A 335 -1.24 16.80 -4.46
C VAL A 335 0.07 17.07 -5.19
N LYS A 336 0.96 17.94 -4.66
CA LYS A 336 2.26 18.22 -5.30
C LYS A 336 3.13 16.97 -5.49
N GLY A 337 3.11 16.08 -4.51
CA GLY A 337 3.84 14.82 -4.59
C GLY A 337 3.19 13.84 -5.57
N VAL A 338 1.86 13.87 -5.70
CA VAL A 338 1.11 13.10 -6.70
C VAL A 338 1.43 13.62 -8.11
N GLU A 339 1.38 14.93 -8.34
CA GLU A 339 1.75 15.57 -9.62
C GLU A 339 3.18 15.20 -10.04
N SER A 340 4.13 15.26 -9.10
CA SER A 340 5.51 14.85 -9.36
C SER A 340 5.60 13.37 -9.73
N ALA A 341 4.90 12.49 -9.02
CA ALA A 341 4.93 11.06 -9.30
C ALA A 341 4.26 10.74 -10.65
N PHE A 342 3.14 11.40 -10.98
CA PHE A 342 2.46 11.26 -12.27
C PHE A 342 3.35 11.72 -13.42
N SER A 343 4.02 12.87 -13.28
CA SER A 343 4.98 13.35 -14.29
C SER A 343 6.09 12.33 -14.54
N THR A 344 6.69 11.78 -13.47
CA THR A 344 7.73 10.75 -13.59
C THR A 344 7.24 9.53 -14.38
N MET A 345 6.03 9.03 -14.12
CA MET A 345 5.48 7.88 -14.85
C MET A 345 5.14 8.24 -16.31
N GLN A 346 4.57 9.42 -16.56
CA GLN A 346 4.24 9.90 -17.91
C GLN A 346 5.48 9.99 -18.80
N ASP A 347 6.60 10.45 -18.28
CA ASP A 347 7.87 10.49 -19.02
C ASP A 347 8.32 9.10 -19.48
N VAL A 348 8.08 8.06 -18.67
CA VAL A 348 8.41 6.68 -19.05
C VAL A 348 7.53 6.19 -20.19
N TRP A 349 6.20 6.32 -20.11
CA TRP A 349 5.30 5.87 -21.18
C TRP A 349 5.53 6.66 -22.48
N LYS A 350 5.75 7.98 -22.37
CA LYS A 350 6.09 8.84 -23.51
C LYS A 350 7.40 8.43 -24.18
N SER A 351 8.42 8.04 -23.40
CA SER A 351 9.70 7.58 -23.95
C SER A 351 9.57 6.30 -24.79
N GLN A 352 8.49 5.54 -24.59
CA GLN A 352 8.16 4.32 -25.32
C GLN A 352 7.07 4.52 -26.38
N SER A 353 6.65 5.78 -26.63
CA SER A 353 5.59 6.14 -27.59
C SER A 353 4.26 5.41 -27.35
N VAL A 354 3.93 5.21 -26.07
CA VAL A 354 2.69 4.55 -25.62
C VAL A 354 1.98 5.40 -24.56
N GLU A 355 2.14 6.72 -24.60
CA GLU A 355 1.52 7.65 -23.64
C GLU A 355 0.00 7.46 -23.48
N ASN A 356 -0.68 6.97 -24.52
CA ASN A 356 -2.11 6.67 -24.49
C ASN A 356 -2.49 5.51 -23.55
N LEU A 357 -1.51 4.71 -23.09
CA LEU A 357 -1.71 3.60 -22.16
C LEU A 357 -1.57 4.02 -20.68
N LEU A 358 -1.20 5.27 -20.38
CA LEU A 358 -1.20 5.80 -19.01
C LEU A 358 -2.20 6.93 -18.89
N THR A 359 -3.24 6.71 -18.09
CA THR A 359 -4.21 7.75 -17.73
C THR A 359 -4.01 8.17 -16.28
N THR A 360 -3.88 9.47 -16.04
CA THR A 360 -3.80 10.07 -14.70
C THR A 360 -4.92 11.09 -14.54
N LYS A 361 -5.71 11.01 -13.47
CA LYS A 361 -6.83 11.92 -13.23
C LYS A 361 -6.85 12.46 -11.79
N PHE A 362 -7.45 13.65 -11.64
CA PHE A 362 -7.76 14.24 -10.35
C PHE A 362 -9.27 14.46 -10.23
N TYR A 363 -9.80 14.25 -9.03
CA TYR A 363 -11.18 14.59 -8.67
C TYR A 363 -11.19 15.56 -7.50
N ASP A 364 -12.13 16.51 -7.46
CA ASP A 364 -12.33 17.36 -6.27
C ASP A 364 -13.05 16.61 -5.14
N LEU A 365 -12.40 15.56 -4.66
CA LEU A 365 -12.86 14.67 -3.60
C LEU A 365 -11.78 14.51 -2.53
N PRO A 366 -12.15 14.14 -1.29
CA PRO A 366 -11.20 13.70 -0.29
C PRO A 366 -10.61 12.32 -0.66
N HIS A 367 -9.98 11.64 0.29
CA HIS A 367 -9.53 10.25 0.13
C HIS A 367 -10.74 9.30 0.00
N PHE A 368 -11.24 9.09 -1.22
CA PHE A 368 -12.54 8.47 -1.49
C PHE A 368 -12.61 7.89 -2.92
N CYS A 369 -13.36 6.79 -3.10
CA CYS A 369 -13.58 6.13 -4.39
C CYS A 369 -15.08 6.19 -4.75
N SER A 370 -15.51 7.34 -5.28
CA SER A 370 -16.92 7.59 -5.65
C SER A 370 -17.42 6.65 -6.76
N LYS A 371 -18.73 6.57 -6.96
CA LYS A 371 -19.32 5.86 -8.12
C LYS A 371 -18.77 6.38 -9.45
N GLU A 372 -18.57 7.68 -9.58
CA GLU A 372 -17.96 8.29 -10.77
C GLU A 372 -16.55 7.76 -11.03
N ILE A 373 -15.72 7.60 -9.99
CA ILE A 373 -14.40 6.97 -10.11
C ILE A 373 -14.54 5.49 -10.48
N GLN A 374 -15.53 4.79 -9.94
CA GLN A 374 -15.79 3.37 -10.26
C GLN A 374 -16.26 3.19 -11.72
N ASP A 375 -17.04 4.13 -12.26
CA ASP A 375 -17.46 4.16 -13.66
C ASP A 375 -16.25 4.36 -14.59
N ASP A 376 -15.36 5.28 -14.24
CA ASP A 376 -14.09 5.53 -14.92
C ASP A 376 -13.20 4.26 -14.99
N ILE A 377 -13.15 3.51 -13.89
CA ILE A 377 -12.43 2.24 -13.78
C ILE A 377 -13.06 1.17 -14.68
N LEU A 378 -14.40 1.09 -14.68
CA LEU A 378 -15.12 0.15 -15.54
C LEU A 378 -14.88 0.48 -17.01
N GLU A 379 -14.95 1.75 -17.41
CA GLU A 379 -14.66 2.19 -18.77
C GLU A 379 -13.22 1.84 -19.17
N PHE A 380 -12.26 2.15 -18.31
CA PHE A 380 -10.85 1.80 -18.53
C PHE A 380 -10.66 0.30 -18.72
N PHE A 381 -11.25 -0.56 -17.89
CA PHE A 381 -11.15 -2.01 -18.08
C PHE A 381 -11.87 -2.48 -19.33
N ASN A 382 -13.03 -1.90 -19.68
CA ASN A 382 -13.74 -2.26 -20.91
C ASN A 382 -12.87 -1.94 -22.14
N GLN A 383 -12.17 -0.80 -22.15
CA GLN A 383 -11.30 -0.43 -23.26
C GLN A 383 -10.06 -1.33 -23.39
N ASN A 384 -9.54 -1.87 -22.29
CA ASN A 384 -8.23 -2.53 -22.27
C ASN A 384 -8.30 -4.06 -22.09
N LEU A 385 -9.43 -4.61 -21.64
CA LEU A 385 -9.59 -6.03 -21.36
C LEU A 385 -10.76 -6.68 -22.11
N LYS A 386 -11.70 -5.92 -22.70
CA LYS A 386 -12.82 -6.52 -23.45
C LYS A 386 -12.57 -6.67 -24.93
#